data_AF-A0A438WHJ9-F1
#
_entry.id   AF-A0A438WHJ9-F1
#
_cell.length_a   1.000
_cell.length_b   1.000
_cell.length_c   1.000
_cell.angle_alpha   90.00
_cell.angle_beta   90.00
_cell.angle_gamma   90.00
#
_symmetry.space_group_name_H-M   'P 1'
#
loop_
_entity.id
_entity.type
_entity.pdbx_description
1 polymer ?
#
loop_
_entity_poly.entity_id
_entity_poly.type
_entity_poly.pdbx_seq_one_letter_code
_entity_poly.pdbx_strand_id
1 'polypeptide(L)'
;YRSSAEILACANSLISHNQHRHIKTLQSFKGSYKSVVCKEYLTQKEESLDVAYQIKALLKKGENLENIAILYRLNGLSRSIEESLNALNIPYRLIGALSFYERAEIKDALAFMHVVAKKDDRFFIKRVLNKPPRGLGK
;
A
#
# COMPACT_ATOMS: atom_id res chain seq x y z
N TYR A 1 -22.10 13.84 -6.71
CA TYR A 1 -21.54 14.75 -5.70
C TYR A 1 -20.08 14.48 -5.35
N ARG A 2 -19.60 13.23 -5.24
CA ARG A 2 -18.21 12.94 -4.86
C ARG A 2 -17.19 13.06 -6.00
N SER A 3 -17.44 12.36 -7.11
CA SER A 3 -16.49 12.19 -8.21
C SER A 3 -16.78 13.13 -9.38
N SER A 4 -15.79 13.35 -10.25
CA SER A 4 -15.95 14.07 -11.51
C SER A 4 -16.70 13.23 -12.56
N ALA A 5 -17.11 13.87 -13.66
CA ALA A 5 -17.82 13.21 -14.75
C ALA A 5 -17.00 12.07 -15.38
N GLU A 6 -15.69 12.24 -15.54
CA GLU A 6 -14.79 11.26 -16.17
C GLU A 6 -14.70 9.97 -15.35
N ILE A 7 -14.49 10.10 -14.03
CA ILE A 7 -14.43 8.96 -13.12
C ILE A 7 -15.77 8.21 -13.10
N LEU A 8 -16.88 8.96 -13.07
CA LEU A 8 -18.23 8.39 -13.08
C LEU A 8 -18.55 7.67 -14.39
N ALA A 9 -18.08 8.17 -15.53
CA ALA A 9 -18.24 7.53 -16.82
C ALA A 9 -17.55 6.16 -16.85
N CYS A 10 -16.27 6.10 -16.42
CA CYS A 10 -15.54 4.83 -16.29
C CYS A 10 -16.24 3.85 -15.36
N ALA A 11 -16.70 4.31 -14.18
CA ALA A 11 -17.38 3.47 -13.22
C ALA A 11 -18.70 2.91 -13.76
N ASN A 12 -19.56 3.75 -14.35
CA ASN A 12 -20.84 3.33 -14.94
C ASN A 12 -20.65 2.32 -16.08
N SER A 13 -19.61 2.52 -16.92
CA SER A 13 -19.25 1.60 -18.01
C SER A 13 -18.74 0.25 -17.48
N LEU A 14 -17.87 0.25 -16.46
CA LEU A 14 -17.39 -1.01 -15.87
C LEU A 14 -18.56 -1.81 -15.28
N ILE A 15 -19.44 -1.15 -14.51
CA ILE A 15 -20.50 -1.86 -13.80
C ILE A 15 -21.70 -2.24 -14.68
N SER A 16 -21.81 -1.75 -15.92
CA SER A 16 -22.86 -2.20 -16.85
C SER A 16 -22.67 -3.65 -17.32
N HIS A 17 -21.46 -4.21 -17.16
CA HIS A 17 -21.15 -5.60 -17.51
C HIS A 17 -21.67 -6.62 -16.47
N ASN A 18 -22.13 -6.17 -15.30
CA ASN A 18 -22.66 -7.07 -14.26
C ASN A 18 -24.09 -7.53 -14.61
N GLN A 19 -24.29 -8.85 -14.69
CA GLN A 19 -25.56 -9.45 -15.13
C GLN A 19 -26.69 -9.34 -14.10
N HIS A 20 -26.40 -9.48 -12.81
CA HIS A 20 -27.41 -9.41 -11.74
C HIS A 20 -27.36 -8.06 -11.04
N ARG A 21 -27.87 -7.02 -11.71
CA ARG A 21 -27.82 -5.64 -11.22
C ARG A 21 -29.17 -4.93 -11.38
N HIS A 22 -29.51 -4.12 -10.39
CA HIS A 22 -30.53 -3.08 -10.55
C HIS A 22 -30.00 -1.95 -11.45
N ILE A 23 -30.70 -1.72 -12.56
CA ILE A 23 -30.31 -0.69 -13.53
C ILE A 23 -30.50 0.68 -12.88
N LYS A 24 -29.40 1.46 -12.83
CA LYS A 24 -29.38 2.86 -12.39
C LYS A 24 -28.15 3.52 -12.96
N THR A 25 -28.26 4.75 -13.45
CA THR A 25 -27.13 5.51 -13.98
C THR A 25 -26.81 6.64 -13.02
N LEU A 26 -25.56 6.72 -12.56
CA LEU A 26 -25.13 7.79 -11.67
C LEU A 26 -24.68 9.00 -12.50
N GLN A 27 -25.15 10.20 -12.12
CA GLN A 27 -24.75 11.46 -12.74
C GLN A 27 -23.84 12.28 -11.81
N SER A 28 -22.87 12.97 -12.40
CA SER A 28 -21.99 13.88 -11.68
C SER A 28 -22.66 15.24 -11.51
N PHE A 29 -22.45 15.85 -10.34
CA PHE A 29 -22.76 17.26 -10.09
C PHE A 29 -21.49 18.11 -9.99
N LYS A 30 -20.31 17.48 -10.12
CA LYS A 30 -19.01 18.16 -10.24
C LYS A 30 -18.70 18.34 -11.72
N GLY A 31 -18.05 19.46 -12.05
CA GLY A 31 -17.58 19.75 -13.40
C GLY A 31 -16.57 18.73 -13.91
N SER A 32 -16.16 18.93 -15.16
CA SER A 32 -15.11 18.13 -15.80
C SER A 32 -13.77 18.35 -15.10
N TYR A 33 -13.02 17.26 -14.92
CA TYR A 33 -11.68 17.29 -14.36
C TYR A 33 -10.73 16.47 -15.25
N LYS A 34 -9.53 16.19 -14.76
CA LYS A 34 -8.57 15.35 -15.49
C LYS A 34 -9.14 13.97 -15.78
N SER A 35 -8.87 13.49 -17.00
CA SER A 35 -9.20 12.13 -17.44
C SER A 35 -8.52 11.07 -16.57
N VAL A 36 -9.18 9.92 -16.44
CA VAL A 36 -8.60 8.73 -15.82
C VAL A 36 -7.43 8.23 -16.68
N VAL A 37 -6.29 7.98 -16.06
CA VAL A 37 -5.08 7.50 -16.74
C VAL A 37 -4.88 6.02 -16.40
N CYS A 38 -4.70 5.20 -17.42
CA CYS A 38 -4.23 3.82 -17.29
C CYS A 38 -2.78 3.76 -17.78
N LYS A 39 -1.91 3.11 -17.01
CA LYS A 39 -0.50 2.89 -17.38
C LYS A 39 -0.19 1.42 -17.20
N GLU A 40 0.60 0.89 -18.11
CA GLU A 40 1.13 -0.46 -18.04
C GLU A 40 2.64 -0.39 -17.78
N TYR A 41 3.13 -1.33 -16.99
CA TYR A 41 4.53 -1.44 -16.63
C TYR A 41 5.00 -2.88 -16.82
N LEU A 42 6.28 -3.06 -17.14
CA LEU A 42 6.84 -4.39 -17.34
C LEU A 42 7.10 -5.09 -16.00
N THR A 43 7.38 -4.30 -14.95
CA THR A 43 7.68 -4.83 -13.62
C THR A 43 6.91 -4.10 -12.52
N GLN A 44 6.61 -4.82 -11.44
CA GLN A 44 6.00 -4.27 -10.23
C GLN A 44 6.86 -3.13 -9.62
N LYS A 45 8.19 -3.25 -9.73
CA LYS A 45 9.11 -2.25 -9.20
C LYS A 45 8.97 -0.92 -9.93
N GLU A 46 8.94 -0.95 -11.26
CA GLU A 46 8.71 0.24 -12.10
C GLU A 46 7.37 0.91 -11.78
N GLU A 47 6.29 0.13 -11.66
CA GLU A 47 4.97 0.64 -11.27
C GLU A 47 5.06 1.36 -9.91
N SER A 48 5.61 0.70 -8.90
CA SER A 48 5.69 1.27 -7.55
C SER A 48 6.55 2.53 -7.45
N LEU A 49 7.61 2.60 -8.26
CA LEU A 49 8.52 3.73 -8.31
C LEU A 49 7.89 4.92 -9.04
N ASP A 50 7.19 4.68 -10.17
CA ASP A 50 6.45 5.73 -10.87
C ASP A 50 5.30 6.28 -10.01
N VAL A 51 4.57 5.42 -9.29
CA VAL A 51 3.55 5.86 -8.32
C VAL A 51 4.17 6.78 -7.25
N ALA A 52 5.30 6.38 -6.67
CA ALA A 52 5.97 7.19 -5.66
C ALA A 52 6.47 8.53 -6.23
N TYR A 53 6.96 8.57 -7.47
CA TYR A 53 7.33 9.81 -8.16
C TYR A 53 6.13 10.72 -8.44
N GLN A 54 5.00 10.16 -8.84
CA GLN A 54 3.78 10.93 -9.05
C GLN A 54 3.30 11.58 -7.75
N ILE A 55 3.32 10.85 -6.64
CA ILE A 55 2.99 11.40 -5.31
C ILE A 55 3.96 12.52 -4.94
N LYS A 56 5.27 12.32 -5.15
CA LYS A 56 6.28 13.36 -4.90
C LYS A 56 6.06 14.61 -5.77
N ALA A 57 5.64 14.44 -7.01
CA ALA A 57 5.31 15.55 -7.91
C ALA A 57 4.05 16.31 -7.45
N LEU A 58 3.05 15.61 -6.90
CA LEU A 58 1.86 16.24 -6.31
C LEU A 58 2.21 17.00 -5.04
N LEU A 59 3.05 16.45 -4.17
CA LEU A 59 3.54 17.13 -2.98
C LEU A 59 4.29 18.43 -3.31
N LYS A 60 5.14 18.41 -4.35
CA LYS A 60 5.82 19.61 -4.85
C LYS A 60 4.85 20.68 -5.36
N LYS A 61 3.64 20.29 -5.78
CA LYS A 61 2.57 21.22 -6.21
C LYS A 61 1.70 21.70 -5.04
N GLY A 62 1.99 21.27 -3.82
CA GLY A 62 1.26 21.68 -2.62
C GLY A 62 0.07 20.80 -2.25
N GLU A 63 -0.09 19.63 -2.88
CA GLU A 63 -1.14 18.69 -2.47
C GLU A 63 -0.82 18.03 -1.13
N ASN A 64 -1.86 17.80 -0.33
CA ASN A 64 -1.74 17.13 0.96
C ASN A 64 -1.76 15.60 0.78
N LEU A 65 -0.94 14.89 1.55
CA LEU A 65 -0.87 13.42 1.55
C LEU A 65 -2.19 12.76 1.95
N GLU A 66 -2.96 13.41 2.82
CA GLU A 66 -4.28 12.90 3.26
C GLU A 66 -5.29 12.80 2.11
N ASN A 67 -5.07 13.52 1.01
CA ASN A 67 -5.93 13.47 -0.19
C ASN A 67 -5.52 12.36 -1.16
N ILE A 68 -4.46 11.61 -0.87
CA ILE A 68 -3.90 10.57 -1.74
C ILE A 68 -4.11 9.20 -1.10
N ALA A 69 -4.69 8.27 -1.85
CA ALA A 69 -4.86 6.89 -1.42
C ALA A 69 -4.39 5.92 -2.52
N ILE A 70 -3.72 4.84 -2.10
CA ILE A 70 -3.30 3.74 -2.97
C ILE A 70 -4.17 2.54 -2.62
N LEU A 71 -4.87 2.00 -3.62
CA LEU A 71 -5.73 0.82 -3.46
C LEU A 71 -5.13 -0.35 -4.23
N TYR A 72 -5.08 -1.51 -3.58
CA TYR A 72 -4.56 -2.74 -4.17
C TYR A 72 -5.42 -3.93 -3.76
N ARG A 73 -5.39 -5.00 -4.57
CA ARG A 73 -6.25 -6.17 -4.38
C ARG A 73 -5.76 -7.13 -3.30
N LEU A 74 -4.44 -7.28 -3.16
CA LEU A 74 -3.77 -8.25 -2.29
C LEU A 74 -2.74 -7.58 -1.39
N ASN A 75 -2.68 -7.98 -0.11
CA ASN A 75 -1.75 -7.43 0.87
C ASN A 75 -0.26 -7.73 0.56
N GLY A 76 0.03 -8.68 -0.33
CA GLY A 76 1.41 -8.92 -0.80
C GLY A 76 1.94 -7.80 -1.69
N LEU A 77 1.05 -7.04 -2.36
CA LEU A 77 1.42 -5.96 -3.27
C LEU A 77 1.89 -4.71 -2.52
N SER A 78 1.55 -4.56 -1.23
CA SER A 78 1.93 -3.40 -0.43
C SER A 78 3.45 -3.24 -0.33
N ARG A 79 4.20 -4.34 -0.30
CA ARG A 79 5.65 -4.33 -0.07
C ARG A 79 6.42 -3.46 -1.06
N SER A 80 6.20 -3.66 -2.38
CA SER A 80 6.91 -2.89 -3.40
C SER A 80 6.58 -1.40 -3.34
N ILE A 81 5.35 -1.07 -2.95
CA ILE A 81 4.88 0.30 -2.75
C ILE A 81 5.52 0.91 -1.50
N GLU A 82 5.49 0.21 -0.36
CA GLU A 82 6.12 0.62 0.90
C GLU A 82 7.62 0.87 0.73
N GLU A 83 8.34 -0.03 0.03
CA GLU A 83 9.77 0.13 -0.29
C GLU A 83 10.03 1.37 -1.15
N SER A 84 9.21 1.61 -2.19
CA SER A 84 9.37 2.77 -3.08
C SER A 84 9.03 4.10 -2.39
N LEU A 85 8.00 4.13 -1.54
CA LEU A 85 7.64 5.30 -0.74
C LEU A 85 8.73 5.63 0.28
N ASN A 86 9.26 4.61 0.97
CA ASN A 86 10.37 4.75 1.90
C ASN A 86 11.64 5.27 1.19
N ALA A 87 11.98 4.74 0.01
CA ALA A 87 13.14 5.19 -0.77
C ALA A 87 13.07 6.68 -1.13
N LEU A 88 11.87 7.24 -1.29
CA LEU A 88 11.66 8.66 -1.57
C LEU A 88 11.35 9.51 -0.32
N ASN A 89 11.42 8.94 0.88
CA ASN A 89 11.07 9.54 2.16
C ASN A 89 9.64 10.11 2.19
N ILE A 90 8.68 9.39 1.62
CA ILE A 90 7.27 9.77 1.61
C ILE A 90 6.56 9.07 2.77
N PRO A 91 6.00 9.81 3.75
CA PRO A 91 5.29 9.19 4.86
C PRO A 91 3.98 8.58 4.37
N TYR A 92 3.64 7.40 4.88
CA TYR A 92 2.42 6.69 4.53
C TYR A 92 1.80 6.03 5.76
N ARG A 93 0.51 5.71 5.64
CA ARG A 93 -0.22 4.91 6.63
C ARG A 93 -0.89 3.75 5.94
N LEU A 94 -0.66 2.55 6.46
CA LEU A 94 -1.34 1.34 5.99
C LEU A 94 -2.66 1.19 6.75
N ILE A 95 -3.76 0.95 6.03
CA ILE A 95 -5.10 0.76 6.59
C ILE A 95 -5.54 -0.67 6.35
N GLY A 96 -6.01 -1.37 7.39
CA GLY A 96 -6.58 -2.72 7.26
C GLY A 96 -5.55 -3.86 7.17
N ALA A 97 -4.26 -3.58 7.32
CA ALA A 97 -3.22 -4.58 7.51
C ALA A 97 -2.06 -4.02 8.36
N LEU A 98 -1.26 -4.92 8.93
CA LEU A 98 0.03 -4.59 9.54
C LEU A 98 1.02 -4.25 8.42
N SER A 99 1.88 -3.24 8.63
CA SER A 99 3.01 -3.00 7.72
C SER A 99 3.80 -4.28 7.54
N PHE A 100 4.41 -4.47 6.37
CA PHE A 100 5.21 -5.67 6.10
C PHE A 100 6.23 -5.95 7.24
N TYR A 101 6.91 -4.91 7.73
CA TYR A 101 7.88 -5.00 8.83
C TYR A 101 7.25 -5.19 10.21
N GLU A 102 5.94 -5.00 10.35
CA GLU A 102 5.23 -5.20 11.60
C GLU A 102 4.76 -6.65 11.79
N ARG A 103 4.72 -7.44 10.72
CA ARG A 103 4.31 -8.86 10.75
C ARG A 103 5.21 -9.65 11.70
N ALA A 104 4.60 -10.52 12.50
CA ALA A 104 5.31 -11.29 13.53
C ALA A 104 6.47 -12.11 12.95
N GLU A 105 6.22 -12.77 11.82
CA GLU A 105 7.18 -13.62 11.11
C GLU A 105 8.41 -12.83 10.64
N ILE A 106 8.19 -11.64 10.07
CA ILE A 106 9.25 -10.75 9.58
C ILE A 106 10.08 -10.24 10.76
N LYS A 107 9.43 -9.80 11.84
CA LYS A 107 10.11 -9.37 13.06
C LYS A 107 10.90 -10.50 13.72
N ASP A 108 10.39 -11.73 13.69
CA ASP A 108 11.07 -12.90 14.26
C ASP A 108 12.31 -13.25 13.43
N ALA A 109 12.21 -13.25 12.08
CA ALA A 109 13.35 -13.45 11.19
C ALA A 109 14.44 -12.37 11.36
N LEU A 110 14.06 -11.10 11.42
CA LEU A 110 15.00 -9.99 11.66
C LEU A 110 15.66 -10.11 13.02
N ALA A 111 14.92 -10.53 14.05
CA ALA A 111 15.47 -10.72 15.38
C ALA A 111 16.52 -11.83 15.42
N PHE A 112 16.34 -12.93 14.68
CA PHE A 112 17.36 -13.96 14.54
C PHE A 112 18.65 -13.42 13.92
N MET A 113 18.52 -12.69 12.80
CA MET A 113 19.68 -12.07 12.13
C MET A 113 20.40 -11.09 13.06
N HIS A 114 19.64 -10.31 13.84
CA HIS A 114 20.20 -9.36 14.79
C HIS A 114 20.97 -10.04 15.93
N VAL A 115 20.46 -11.14 16.49
CA VAL A 115 21.16 -11.91 17.54
C VAL A 115 22.46 -12.52 17.02
N VAL A 116 22.47 -12.98 15.76
CA VAL A 116 23.70 -13.48 15.10
C VAL A 116 24.71 -12.35 14.91
N ALA A 117 24.25 -11.17 14.47
CA ALA A 117 25.10 -10.00 14.24
C ALA A 117 25.61 -9.35 15.54
N LYS A 118 24.78 -9.33 16.60
CA LYS A 118 25.06 -8.70 17.89
C LYS A 118 24.63 -9.62 19.03
N LYS A 119 25.60 -10.31 19.62
CA LYS A 119 25.38 -11.42 20.57
C LYS A 119 24.83 -11.03 21.95
N ASP A 120 24.87 -9.74 22.34
CA ASP A 120 24.47 -9.28 23.69
C ASP A 120 23.16 -8.49 23.73
N ASP A 121 22.39 -8.48 22.64
CA ASP A 121 21.13 -7.75 22.60
C ASP A 121 19.97 -8.53 23.24
N ARG A 122 19.83 -8.39 24.57
CA ARG A 122 18.83 -9.10 25.39
C ARG A 122 17.39 -8.93 24.89
N PHE A 123 17.06 -7.81 24.24
CA PHE A 123 15.71 -7.57 23.70
C PHE A 123 15.39 -8.55 22.56
N PHE A 124 16.29 -8.65 21.58
CA PHE A 124 16.09 -9.55 20.45
C PHE A 124 16.24 -11.01 20.85
N ILE A 125 17.18 -11.33 21.75
CA ILE A 125 17.34 -12.70 22.30
C ILE A 125 16.03 -13.17 22.93
N LYS A 126 15.44 -12.38 23.84
CA LYS A 126 14.18 -12.75 24.51
C LYS A 126 13.03 -12.97 23.51
N ARG A 127 13.00 -12.22 22.42
CA ARG A 127 11.98 -12.38 21.37
C ARG A 127 12.09 -13.72 20.65
N VAL A 128 13.30 -14.16 20.29
CA VAL A 128 13.50 -15.38 19.48
C VAL A 128 13.77 -16.63 20.31
N LEU A 129 14.07 -16.50 21.60
CA LEU A 129 14.51 -17.60 22.47
C LEU A 129 13.57 -18.81 22.43
N ASN A 130 12.25 -18.57 22.43
CA ASN A 130 11.24 -19.63 22.43
C ASN A 130 10.34 -19.62 21.19
N LYS A 131 10.86 -19.10 20.07
CA LYS A 131 10.21 -19.17 18.76
C LYS A 131 11.17 -19.76 17.73
N PRO A 132 10.91 -20.95 17.15
CA PRO A 132 9.88 -21.94 17.52
C PRO A 132 10.01 -22.42 18.97
N PRO A 133 8.98 -23.07 19.55
CA PRO A 133 9.03 -23.53 20.93
C PRO A 133 10.19 -24.51 21.15
N ARG A 134 11.04 -24.19 22.13
CA ARG A 134 12.24 -24.97 22.51
C ARG A 134 12.15 -25.57 23.92
N GLY A 135 11.01 -25.41 24.60
CA GLY A 135 10.83 -25.90 25.98
C GLY A 135 11.56 -25.08 27.04
N LEU A 136 11.99 -23.86 26.71
CA LEU A 136 12.63 -22.94 27.65
C LEU A 136 11.55 -22.24 28.48
N GLY A 137 11.69 -22.26 29.81
CA GLY A 137 10.77 -21.63 30.78
C GLY A 137 10.68 -20.11 30.62
N LYS A 138 9.66 -19.50 31.23
CA LYS A 138 9.32 -18.06 31.13
C LYS A 138 10.49 -17.12 31.43
#